data_AF-A0A957HAW7-F1
#
_entry.id   AF-A0A957HAW7-F1
#
_cell.length_a   1.000
_cell.length_b   1.000
_cell.length_c   1.000
_cell.angle_alpha   90.00
_cell.angle_beta   90.00
_cell.angle_gamma   90.00
#
_symmetry.space_group_name_H-M   'P 1'
#
loop_
_entity.id
_entity.type
_entity.pdbx_description
1 polymer ?
#
loop_
_entity_poly.entity_id
_entity_poly.type
_entity_poly.pdbx_seq_one_letter_code
_entity_poly.pdbx_strand_id
1 'polypeptide(L)'
;QRLISMETGINSQKLRLGQLNQRDWNLFVQAVKRMDAFRIFIDDSPALTPLQLRTKCRRLVHEHGLDLVVVDYLQLMNGGGNFDNNRVQEISYISRSLKELARELNVPIFTAAQLSRAVEQRHDKRPQLSDLRESGCLTGDSLIFLPDEKRTVPLRELVGQTGFNVLALNPETWKLESAPVSNAFCTGIKPVYNLTTRLGRSIRATGNHKFLTICGWKRLDELTTDDYIAVPRVLPSASTQTMTHLHTQNVSRGRAQALAEVVQPCPIENLATSDVYWDGIVSIEAEGTTDVYDLTVPGLSNFVSNNIIAHNSIEQDADIVMFLYRDVVYNEATEFPNRADILISKHRNGPTGTISLHFENSLTKFTDAKTQTIDLGSL
;
A
#
# COMPACT_ATOMS: atom_id res chain seq x y z
N GLN A 1 -31.70 -0.83 2.89
CA GLN A 1 -32.07 -1.07 4.31
C GLN A 1 -31.28 -0.19 5.28
N ARG A 2 -29.94 -0.27 5.35
CA ARG A 2 -29.14 0.55 6.29
C ARG A 2 -29.35 2.06 6.12
N LEU A 3 -29.32 2.56 4.89
CA LEU A 3 -29.61 3.98 4.58
C LEU A 3 -31.00 4.41 5.10
N ILE A 4 -32.01 3.56 4.94
CA ILE A 4 -33.36 3.83 5.45
C ILE A 4 -33.36 3.89 6.98
N SER A 5 -32.65 2.98 7.65
CA SER A 5 -32.50 3.01 9.11
C SER A 5 -31.86 4.32 9.60
N MET A 6 -30.80 4.77 8.93
CA MET A 6 -30.09 6.01 9.27
C MET A 6 -30.95 7.28 9.07
N GLU A 7 -31.79 7.28 8.04
CA GLU A 7 -32.69 8.38 7.70
C GLU A 7 -33.94 8.43 8.58
N THR A 8 -34.53 7.27 8.88
CA THR A 8 -35.81 7.17 9.60
C THR A 8 -35.65 7.09 11.12
N GLY A 9 -34.47 6.68 11.61
CA GLY A 9 -34.29 6.31 13.02
C GLY A 9 -34.93 4.99 13.41
N ILE A 10 -35.49 4.24 12.45
CA ILE A 10 -36.05 2.91 12.72
C ILE A 10 -34.89 1.94 12.87
N ASN A 11 -34.91 1.16 13.95
CA ASN A 11 -33.90 0.15 14.23
C ASN A 11 -33.73 -0.82 13.03
N SER A 12 -32.48 -1.05 12.65
CA SER A 12 -32.13 -1.87 11.48
C SER A 12 -32.61 -3.32 11.55
N GLN A 13 -32.69 -3.93 12.75
CA GLN A 13 -33.25 -5.27 12.94
C GLN A 13 -34.77 -5.27 12.73
N LYS A 14 -35.49 -4.25 13.21
CA LYS A 14 -36.94 -4.15 12.98
C LYS A 14 -37.27 -4.03 11.49
N LEU A 15 -36.51 -3.22 10.76
CA LEU A 15 -36.63 -3.11 9.30
C LEU A 15 -36.36 -4.47 8.61
N ARG A 16 -35.35 -5.21 9.07
CA ARG A 16 -35.00 -6.53 8.49
C ARG A 16 -36.07 -7.58 8.75
N LEU A 17 -36.67 -7.57 9.94
CA LEU A 17 -37.71 -8.51 10.35
C LEU A 17 -39.12 -8.10 9.89
N GLY A 18 -39.28 -6.93 9.26
CA GLY A 18 -40.58 -6.42 8.84
C GLY A 18 -41.51 -6.02 9.99
N GLN A 19 -40.99 -5.85 11.20
CA GLN A 19 -41.76 -5.55 12.40
C GLN A 19 -41.97 -4.04 12.57
N LEU A 20 -42.78 -3.47 11.68
CA LEU A 20 -43.04 -2.03 11.62
C LEU A 20 -44.44 -1.71 12.14
N ASN A 21 -44.52 -0.76 13.08
CA ASN A 21 -45.82 -0.19 13.47
C ASN A 21 -46.29 0.84 12.43
N GLN A 22 -47.52 1.35 12.57
CA GLN A 22 -48.10 2.30 11.62
C GLN A 22 -47.25 3.58 11.45
N ARG A 23 -46.61 4.07 12.52
CA ARG A 23 -45.73 5.25 12.47
C ARG A 23 -44.44 4.93 11.72
N ASP A 24 -43.82 3.78 11.98
CA ASP A 24 -42.61 3.31 11.30
C ASP A 24 -42.87 3.13 9.81
N TRP A 25 -44.04 2.60 9.43
CA TRP A 25 -44.45 2.46 8.03
C TRP A 25 -44.55 3.81 7.32
N ASN A 26 -45.15 4.82 7.97
CA ASN A 26 -45.25 6.16 7.42
C ASN A 26 -43.86 6.79 7.21
N LEU A 27 -42.96 6.65 8.19
CA LEU A 27 -41.57 7.13 8.09
C LEU A 27 -40.81 6.41 6.98
N PHE A 28 -40.98 5.09 6.87
CA PHE A 28 -40.37 4.27 5.83
C PHE A 28 -40.78 4.74 4.43
N VAL A 29 -42.08 4.90 4.17
CA VAL A 29 -42.58 5.35 2.85
C VAL A 29 -42.06 6.74 2.51
N GLN A 30 -42.01 7.66 3.48
CA GLN A 30 -41.44 8.99 3.27
C GLN A 30 -39.95 8.96 2.96
N ALA A 31 -39.18 8.11 3.66
CA ALA A 31 -37.75 7.96 3.42
C ALA A 31 -37.47 7.33 2.05
N VAL A 32 -38.24 6.33 1.62
CA VAL A 32 -38.10 5.74 0.28
C VAL A 32 -38.32 6.79 -0.81
N LYS A 33 -39.34 7.64 -0.68
CA LYS A 33 -39.57 8.75 -1.62
C LYS A 33 -38.42 9.75 -1.67
N ARG A 34 -37.83 10.07 -0.51
CA ARG A 34 -36.63 10.92 -0.47
C ARG A 34 -35.44 10.23 -1.11
N MET A 35 -35.25 8.94 -0.83
CA MET A 35 -34.15 8.13 -1.38
C MET A 35 -34.20 8.03 -2.90
N ASP A 36 -35.40 7.91 -3.48
CA ASP A 36 -35.62 7.88 -4.94
C ASP A 36 -35.14 9.16 -5.64
N ALA A 37 -35.14 10.30 -4.95
CA ALA A 37 -34.64 11.56 -5.50
C ALA A 37 -33.10 11.61 -5.59
N PHE A 38 -32.39 10.74 -4.88
CA PHE A 38 -30.92 10.70 -4.95
C PHE A 38 -30.46 9.84 -6.13
N ARG A 39 -29.57 10.39 -6.95
CA ARG A 39 -28.96 9.69 -8.10
C ARG A 39 -27.83 8.77 -7.64
N ILE A 40 -28.18 7.72 -6.90
CA ILE A 40 -27.23 6.70 -6.44
C ILE A 40 -27.25 5.54 -7.42
N PHE A 41 -26.14 5.32 -8.12
CA PHE A 41 -25.96 4.17 -9.00
C PHE A 41 -25.21 3.08 -8.23
N ILE A 42 -25.78 1.87 -8.18
CA ILE A 42 -25.18 0.71 -7.52
C ILE A 42 -24.78 -0.29 -8.60
N ASP A 43 -23.52 -0.70 -8.58
CA ASP A 43 -22.98 -1.74 -9.43
C ASP A 43 -22.49 -2.88 -8.54
N ASP A 44 -23.13 -4.04 -8.65
CA ASP A 44 -22.85 -5.24 -7.86
C ASP A 44 -22.05 -6.29 -8.65
N SER A 45 -21.43 -5.89 -9.77
CA SER A 45 -20.62 -6.78 -10.60
C SER A 45 -19.46 -7.37 -9.76
N PRO A 46 -19.32 -8.71 -9.66
CA PRO A 46 -18.25 -9.33 -8.91
C PRO A 46 -16.91 -9.18 -9.63
N ALA A 47 -15.81 -9.15 -8.86
CA ALA A 47 -14.43 -9.17 -9.37
C ALA A 47 -14.12 -8.10 -10.43
N LEU A 48 -14.65 -6.90 -10.26
CA LEU A 48 -14.51 -5.80 -11.21
C LEU A 48 -13.04 -5.41 -11.41
N THR A 49 -12.64 -5.24 -12.67
CA THR A 49 -11.30 -4.75 -13.01
C THR A 49 -11.25 -3.22 -13.07
N PRO A 50 -10.07 -2.58 -12.85
CA PRO A 50 -9.92 -1.13 -12.99
C PRO A 50 -10.38 -0.58 -14.34
N LEU A 51 -10.13 -1.32 -15.44
CA LEU A 51 -10.55 -0.93 -16.78
C LEU A 51 -12.09 -0.93 -16.94
N GLN A 52 -12.75 -1.96 -16.41
CA GLN A 52 -14.21 -2.04 -16.43
C GLN A 52 -14.83 -0.92 -15.58
N LEU A 53 -14.28 -0.67 -14.39
CA LEU A 53 -14.71 0.44 -13.53
C LEU A 53 -14.57 1.78 -14.26
N ARG A 54 -13.42 2.05 -14.87
CA ARG A 54 -13.17 3.25 -15.67
C ARG A 54 -14.20 3.44 -16.77
N THR A 55 -14.51 2.37 -17.51
CA THR A 55 -15.50 2.40 -18.61
C THR A 55 -16.89 2.75 -18.08
N LYS A 56 -17.31 2.13 -16.96
CA LYS A 56 -18.60 2.38 -16.32
C LYS A 56 -18.68 3.82 -15.78
N CYS A 57 -17.65 4.31 -15.08
CA CYS A 57 -17.60 5.67 -14.56
C CYS A 57 -17.64 6.71 -15.68
N ARG A 58 -16.89 6.53 -16.78
CA ARG A 58 -16.93 7.44 -17.94
C ARG A 58 -18.32 7.55 -18.55
N ARG A 59 -19.01 6.42 -18.70
CA ARG A 59 -20.39 6.41 -19.21
C ARG A 59 -21.33 7.19 -18.30
N LEU A 60 -21.26 6.96 -16.98
CA LEU A 60 -22.09 7.66 -16.00
C LEU A 60 -21.79 9.17 -15.95
N VAL A 61 -20.52 9.57 -16.04
CA VAL A 61 -20.14 10.99 -16.13
C VAL A 61 -20.76 11.65 -17.35
N HIS A 62 -20.74 10.98 -18.50
CA HIS A 62 -21.33 11.51 -19.75
C HIS A 62 -22.86 11.58 -19.70
N GLU A 63 -23.53 10.57 -19.15
CA GLU A 63 -25.00 10.47 -19.15
C GLU A 63 -25.66 11.31 -18.03
N HIS A 64 -25.01 11.39 -16.87
CA HIS A 64 -25.65 11.89 -15.64
C HIS A 64 -24.79 12.87 -14.84
N GLY A 65 -23.49 12.94 -15.09
CA GLY A 65 -22.51 13.53 -14.17
C GLY A 65 -22.21 12.61 -12.99
N LEU A 66 -21.09 12.83 -12.30
CA LEU A 66 -20.69 12.05 -11.14
C LEU A 66 -19.93 12.92 -10.14
N ASP A 67 -20.37 12.92 -8.88
CA ASP A 67 -19.76 13.74 -7.82
C ASP A 67 -18.84 12.93 -6.89
N LEU A 68 -19.04 11.62 -6.80
CA LEU A 68 -18.29 10.71 -5.95
C LEU A 68 -18.34 9.28 -6.50
N VAL A 69 -17.20 8.59 -6.47
CA VAL A 69 -17.14 7.14 -6.68
C VAL A 69 -16.83 6.46 -5.34
N VAL A 70 -17.60 5.44 -4.98
CA VAL A 70 -17.32 4.62 -3.80
C VAL A 70 -16.99 3.20 -4.23
N VAL A 71 -15.86 2.66 -3.75
CA VAL A 71 -15.41 1.29 -4.01
C VAL A 71 -15.39 0.51 -2.69
N ASP A 72 -16.24 -0.51 -2.59
CA ASP A 72 -16.33 -1.42 -1.42
C ASP A 72 -16.04 -2.85 -1.89
N TYR A 73 -14.83 -3.37 -1.76
CA TYR A 73 -13.57 -2.79 -1.27
C TYR A 73 -12.41 -3.27 -2.17
N LEU A 74 -11.21 -2.68 -2.10
CA LEU A 74 -10.09 -2.98 -3.02
C LEU A 74 -9.84 -4.48 -3.20
N GLN A 75 -9.88 -5.21 -2.10
CA GLN A 75 -9.54 -6.62 -2.10
C GLN A 75 -10.64 -7.54 -2.67
N LEU A 76 -11.72 -7.00 -3.23
CA LEU A 76 -12.64 -7.76 -4.09
C LEU A 76 -12.46 -7.46 -5.58
N MET A 77 -11.64 -6.48 -5.94
CA MET A 77 -11.30 -6.19 -7.34
C MET A 77 -10.23 -7.15 -7.86
N ASN A 78 -10.22 -7.32 -9.19
CA ASN A 78 -9.22 -8.08 -9.92
C ASN A 78 -8.37 -7.12 -10.77
N GLY A 79 -7.05 -7.28 -10.81
CA GLY A 79 -6.17 -6.45 -11.62
C GLY A 79 -6.28 -6.67 -13.13
N GLY A 80 -6.91 -7.76 -13.59
CA GLY A 80 -7.14 -8.04 -15.01
C GLY A 80 -5.92 -8.55 -15.79
N GLY A 81 -4.88 -9.01 -15.10
CA GLY A 81 -3.65 -9.58 -15.68
C GLY A 81 -3.13 -10.78 -14.88
N ASN A 82 -2.04 -11.39 -15.35
CA ASN A 82 -1.36 -12.46 -14.61
C ASN A 82 -0.59 -11.88 -13.43
N PHE A 83 -1.27 -11.69 -12.31
CA PHE A 83 -0.66 -11.41 -11.01
C PHE A 83 -0.43 -12.75 -10.29
N ASP A 84 0.45 -13.60 -10.82
CA ASP A 84 0.74 -14.92 -10.25
C ASP A 84 1.11 -14.82 -8.76
N ASN A 85 0.18 -15.23 -7.90
CA ASN A 85 0.26 -15.22 -6.42
C ASN A 85 0.63 -13.88 -5.75
N ASN A 86 0.68 -12.76 -6.48
CA ASN A 86 1.17 -11.49 -5.94
C ASN A 86 0.05 -10.47 -5.67
N ARG A 87 -0.87 -10.81 -4.76
CA ARG A 87 -2.04 -9.99 -4.40
C ARG A 87 -1.68 -8.54 -4.02
N VAL A 88 -0.53 -8.37 -3.39
CA VAL A 88 0.02 -7.07 -2.99
C VAL A 88 0.32 -6.17 -4.20
N GLN A 89 0.91 -6.74 -5.26
CA GLN A 89 1.18 -6.01 -6.50
C GLN A 89 -0.12 -5.65 -7.22
N GLU A 90 -1.08 -6.57 -7.20
CA GLU A 90 -2.41 -6.36 -7.77
C GLU A 90 -3.15 -5.21 -7.06
N ILE A 91 -3.17 -5.18 -5.72
CA ILE A 91 -3.77 -4.09 -4.94
C ILE A 91 -3.07 -2.76 -5.23
N SER A 92 -1.74 -2.78 -5.38
CA SER A 92 -0.96 -1.59 -5.74
C SER A 92 -1.34 -1.05 -7.12
N TYR A 93 -1.48 -1.95 -8.10
CA TYR A 93 -1.94 -1.61 -9.46
C TYR A 93 -3.36 -1.04 -9.45
N ILE A 94 -4.28 -1.66 -8.71
CA ILE A 94 -5.67 -1.20 -8.57
C ILE A 94 -5.68 0.21 -7.95
N SER A 95 -4.98 0.41 -6.82
CA SER A 95 -4.91 1.70 -6.12
C SER A 95 -4.41 2.82 -7.05
N ARG A 96 -3.34 2.57 -7.80
CA ARG A 96 -2.78 3.53 -8.76
C ARG A 96 -3.76 3.84 -9.90
N SER A 97 -4.41 2.81 -10.44
CA SER A 97 -5.42 2.95 -11.49
C SER A 97 -6.62 3.79 -11.01
N LEU A 98 -7.05 3.62 -9.76
CA LEU A 98 -8.11 4.44 -9.16
C LEU A 98 -7.66 5.90 -8.99
N LYS A 99 -6.41 6.14 -8.58
CA LYS A 99 -5.86 7.49 -8.47
C LYS A 99 -5.83 8.19 -9.82
N GLU A 100 -5.42 7.49 -10.87
CA GLU A 100 -5.45 8.00 -12.24
C GLU A 100 -6.88 8.30 -12.70
N LEU A 101 -7.83 7.39 -12.44
CA LEU A 101 -9.24 7.58 -12.75
C LEU A 101 -9.82 8.82 -12.05
N ALA A 102 -9.50 9.02 -10.77
CA ALA A 102 -9.96 10.17 -9.99
C ALA A 102 -9.49 11.49 -10.62
N ARG A 103 -8.21 11.54 -11.04
CA ARG A 103 -7.62 12.71 -11.69
C ARG A 103 -8.19 12.94 -13.08
N GLU A 104 -8.42 11.87 -13.82
CA GLU A 104 -8.98 11.93 -15.17
C GLU A 104 -10.42 12.47 -15.17
N LEU A 105 -11.27 11.93 -14.30
CA LEU A 105 -12.67 12.35 -14.22
C LEU A 105 -12.85 13.65 -13.44
N ASN A 106 -11.84 14.09 -12.69
CA ASN A 106 -11.93 15.13 -11.67
C ASN A 106 -13.06 14.83 -10.65
N VAL A 107 -13.15 13.56 -10.24
CA VAL A 107 -14.15 13.07 -9.29
C VAL A 107 -13.42 12.37 -8.14
N PRO A 108 -13.73 12.69 -6.87
CA PRO A 108 -13.15 11.99 -5.74
C PRO A 108 -13.55 10.51 -5.74
N ILE A 109 -12.59 9.64 -5.43
CA ILE A 109 -12.82 8.21 -5.26
C ILE A 109 -12.57 7.85 -3.80
N PHE A 110 -13.62 7.43 -3.11
CA PHE A 110 -13.56 6.89 -1.76
C PHE A 110 -13.50 5.37 -1.83
N THR A 111 -12.50 4.78 -1.20
CA THR A 111 -12.26 3.35 -1.34
C THR A 111 -12.04 2.70 0.02
N ALA A 112 -12.79 1.64 0.30
CA ALA A 112 -12.56 0.80 1.45
C ALA A 112 -11.40 -0.16 1.18
N ALA A 113 -10.59 -0.40 2.21
CA ALA A 113 -9.52 -1.38 2.19
C ALA A 113 -9.52 -2.15 3.51
N GLN A 114 -9.43 -3.47 3.43
CA GLN A 114 -9.30 -4.31 4.61
C GLN A 114 -7.86 -4.26 5.14
N LEU A 115 -7.68 -4.20 6.46
CA LEU A 115 -6.38 -4.26 7.11
C LEU A 115 -5.89 -5.70 7.25
N SER A 116 -4.57 -5.86 7.39
CA SER A 116 -3.98 -7.13 7.80
C SER A 116 -4.49 -7.56 9.17
N ARG A 117 -4.77 -8.86 9.35
CA ARG A 117 -5.17 -9.44 10.65
C ARG A 117 -4.07 -9.37 11.70
N ALA A 118 -2.83 -9.08 11.31
CA ALA A 118 -1.70 -8.92 12.24
C ALA A 118 -1.96 -7.83 13.31
N VAL A 119 -2.79 -6.82 13.01
CA VAL A 119 -3.22 -5.81 14.00
C VAL A 119 -3.88 -6.44 15.22
N GLU A 120 -4.61 -7.54 15.03
CA GLU A 120 -5.32 -8.24 16.10
C GLU A 120 -4.39 -9.02 17.03
N GLN A 121 -3.11 -9.16 16.71
CA GLN A 121 -2.13 -9.83 17.57
C GLN A 121 -1.31 -8.85 18.42
N ARG A 122 -1.28 -7.56 18.06
CA ARG A 122 -0.51 -6.53 18.78
C ARG A 122 -1.10 -6.22 20.15
N HIS A 123 -0.31 -5.75 21.10
CA HIS A 123 -0.86 -5.25 22.37
C HIS A 123 -1.76 -4.03 22.13
N ASP A 124 -1.25 -3.04 21.40
CA ASP A 124 -2.07 -1.93 20.90
C ASP A 124 -2.75 -2.32 19.58
N LYS A 125 -4.08 -2.27 19.55
CA LYS A 125 -4.93 -2.60 18.39
C LYS A 125 -5.23 -1.37 17.52
N ARG A 126 -4.72 -0.19 17.85
CA ARG A 126 -4.90 1.00 17.03
C ARG A 126 -4.23 0.79 15.67
N PRO A 127 -4.99 0.98 14.57
CA PRO A 127 -4.46 0.76 13.23
C PRO A 127 -3.49 1.87 12.83
N GLN A 128 -2.47 1.49 12.09
CA GLN A 128 -1.39 2.34 11.61
C GLN A 128 -1.18 2.11 10.12
N LEU A 129 -0.46 3.03 9.46
CA LEU A 129 -0.21 2.98 8.01
C LEU A 129 0.39 1.64 7.56
N SER A 130 1.21 1.01 8.39
CA SER A 130 1.78 -0.30 8.12
C SER A 130 0.76 -1.46 8.15
N ASP A 131 -0.45 -1.27 8.66
CA ASP A 131 -1.51 -2.31 8.66
C ASP A 131 -2.34 -2.34 7.38
N LEU A 132 -2.35 -1.23 6.61
CA LEU A 132 -2.79 -1.24 5.20
C LEU A 132 -1.77 -1.95 4.31
N ARG A 133 -0.57 -2.14 4.82
CA ARG A 133 0.55 -2.68 4.09
C ARG A 133 0.69 -4.16 4.37
N GLU A 134 1.03 -4.87 3.31
CA GLU A 134 1.88 -6.05 3.41
C GLU A 134 3.34 -5.72 3.04
N SER A 135 3.70 -4.44 3.01
CA SER A 135 5.03 -3.94 2.66
C SER A 135 6.03 -4.25 3.76
N GLY A 136 7.14 -4.87 3.38
CA GLY A 136 8.25 -5.06 4.31
C GLY A 136 9.07 -3.80 4.53
N CYS A 137 9.94 -3.87 5.53
CA CYS A 137 10.79 -2.78 5.96
C CYS A 137 12.26 -3.23 5.95
N LEU A 138 13.17 -2.27 5.94
CA LEU A 138 14.62 -2.48 6.03
C LEU A 138 15.14 -2.05 7.39
N THR A 139 16.29 -2.56 7.82
CA THR A 139 16.92 -2.09 9.07
C THR A 139 17.53 -0.70 8.92
N GLY A 140 17.66 0.04 10.03
CA GLY A 140 18.11 1.44 9.99
C GLY A 140 19.58 1.66 9.56
N ASP A 141 20.41 0.63 9.58
CA ASP A 141 21.77 0.62 9.03
C ASP A 141 21.82 0.33 7.53
N SER A 142 20.68 0.00 6.91
CA SER A 142 20.59 -0.16 5.46
C SER A 142 20.98 1.14 4.78
N LEU A 143 21.93 1.04 3.86
CA LEU A 143 22.64 2.11 3.20
C LEU A 143 21.94 2.54 1.92
N ILE A 144 21.54 3.81 1.86
CA ILE A 144 20.85 4.44 0.74
C ILE A 144 21.82 5.34 -0.01
N PHE A 145 21.94 5.15 -1.32
CA PHE A 145 22.77 6.01 -2.16
C PHE A 145 21.97 7.23 -2.61
N LEU A 146 22.51 8.42 -2.31
CA LEU A 146 21.96 9.71 -2.72
C LEU A 146 22.70 10.18 -3.98
N PRO A 147 22.07 10.14 -5.18
CA PRO A 147 22.74 10.42 -6.45
C PRO A 147 23.22 11.87 -6.57
N ASP A 148 22.49 12.83 -6.01
CA ASP A 148 22.83 14.25 -6.09
C ASP A 148 24.08 14.59 -5.25
N GLU A 149 24.24 13.93 -4.11
CA GLU A 149 25.34 14.13 -3.18
C GLU A 149 26.50 13.13 -3.39
N LYS A 150 26.29 12.12 -4.23
CA LYS A 150 27.23 11.01 -4.52
C LYS A 150 27.76 10.32 -3.26
N ARG A 151 26.95 10.27 -2.19
CA ARG A 151 27.28 9.60 -0.94
C ARG A 151 26.22 8.58 -0.56
N THR A 152 26.59 7.73 0.38
CA THR A 152 25.71 6.69 0.90
C THR A 152 25.43 6.98 2.38
N VAL A 153 24.16 6.87 2.79
CA VAL A 153 23.68 7.27 4.11
C VAL A 153 22.85 6.15 4.72
N PRO A 154 23.01 5.81 6.01
CA PRO A 154 22.11 4.90 6.70
C PRO A 154 20.66 5.41 6.69
N LEU A 155 19.72 4.51 6.46
CA LEU A 155 18.30 4.82 6.36
C LEU A 155 17.75 5.52 7.61
N ARG A 156 18.26 5.18 8.79
CA ARG A 156 17.86 5.83 10.06
C ARG A 156 18.13 7.33 10.09
N GLU A 157 19.16 7.80 9.37
CA GLU A 157 19.53 9.22 9.36
C GLU A 157 18.63 10.02 8.44
N LEU A 158 18.00 9.37 7.45
CA LEU A 158 17.09 10.00 6.51
C LEU A 158 15.69 10.25 7.09
N VAL A 159 15.38 9.68 8.27
CA VAL A 159 14.06 9.82 8.90
C VAL A 159 13.74 11.30 9.18
N GLY A 160 12.58 11.74 8.69
CA GLY A 160 12.14 13.13 8.81
C GLY A 160 12.82 14.11 7.84
N GLN A 161 13.76 13.65 7.01
CA GLN A 161 14.31 14.46 5.92
C GLN A 161 13.39 14.41 4.70
N THR A 162 13.39 15.47 3.89
CA THR A 162 12.63 15.57 2.63
C THR A 162 13.46 16.27 1.57
N GLY A 163 13.07 16.16 0.30
CA GLY A 163 13.73 16.89 -0.79
C GLY A 163 15.04 16.28 -1.28
N PHE A 164 15.28 15.00 -1.00
CA PHE A 164 16.41 14.24 -1.54
C PHE A 164 15.95 13.18 -2.53
N ASN A 165 16.84 12.79 -3.44
CA ASN A 165 16.58 11.74 -4.42
C ASN A 165 17.29 10.43 -4.03
N VAL A 166 16.81 9.32 -4.56
CA VAL A 166 17.43 7.99 -4.48
C VAL A 166 17.47 7.36 -5.87
N LEU A 167 18.31 6.35 -6.05
CA LEU A 167 18.25 5.53 -7.26
C LEU A 167 17.08 4.56 -7.20
N ALA A 168 16.30 4.50 -8.27
CA ALA A 168 15.20 3.56 -8.45
C ALA A 168 15.25 2.98 -9.87
N LEU A 169 14.84 1.71 -10.01
CA LEU A 169 14.73 1.03 -11.30
C LEU A 169 13.44 1.45 -12.00
N ASN A 170 13.54 1.90 -13.25
CA ASN A 170 12.40 2.01 -14.14
C ASN A 170 12.13 0.65 -14.81
N PRO A 171 10.98 0.00 -14.54
CA PRO A 171 10.68 -1.33 -15.07
C PRO A 171 10.39 -1.35 -16.58
N GLU A 172 10.11 -0.20 -17.19
CA GLU A 172 9.88 -0.09 -18.64
C GLU A 172 11.21 -0.01 -19.39
N THR A 173 12.15 0.79 -18.89
CA THR A 173 13.45 1.04 -19.54
C THR A 173 14.55 0.11 -19.04
N TRP A 174 14.35 -0.53 -17.89
CA TRP A 174 15.36 -1.31 -17.15
C TRP A 174 16.63 -0.50 -16.81
N LYS A 175 16.46 0.82 -16.65
CA LYS A 175 17.49 1.79 -16.26
C LYS A 175 17.30 2.27 -14.84
N LEU A 176 18.43 2.61 -14.19
CA LEU A 176 18.39 3.27 -12.88
C LEU A 176 18.25 4.77 -13.08
N GLU A 177 17.22 5.34 -12.47
CA GLU A 177 16.86 6.75 -12.58
C GLU A 177 16.87 7.39 -11.18
N SER A 178 17.15 8.70 -11.14
CA SER A 178 17.04 9.49 -9.91
C SER A 178 15.56 9.76 -9.63
N ALA A 179 15.08 9.35 -8.45
CA ALA A 179 13.69 9.46 -8.06
C ALA A 179 13.56 10.19 -6.72
N PRO A 180 12.62 11.15 -6.60
CA PRO A 180 12.43 11.91 -5.37
C PRO A 180 11.84 11.05 -4.26
N VAL A 181 12.36 11.22 -3.04
CA VAL A 181 11.77 10.64 -1.83
C VAL A 181 10.81 11.64 -1.21
N SER A 182 9.57 11.20 -0.97
CA SER A 182 8.59 12.06 -0.30
C SER A 182 8.48 11.82 1.20
N ASN A 183 8.94 10.67 1.70
CA ASN A 183 8.94 10.38 3.14
C ASN A 183 9.94 9.27 3.51
N ALA A 184 10.52 9.37 4.71
CA ALA A 184 11.36 8.37 5.33
C ALA A 184 10.95 8.25 6.80
N PHE A 185 10.61 7.05 7.27
CA PHE A 185 9.99 6.86 8.59
C PHE A 185 10.37 5.54 9.25
N CYS A 186 10.31 5.53 10.59
CA CYS A 186 10.43 4.32 11.39
C CYS A 186 9.07 3.62 11.50
N THR A 187 9.05 2.30 11.35
CA THR A 187 7.85 1.46 11.47
C THR A 187 7.84 0.64 12.78
N GLY A 188 8.81 0.87 13.66
CA GLY A 188 8.96 0.20 14.96
C GLY A 188 9.81 -1.08 14.89
N ILE A 189 9.74 -1.87 15.96
CA ILE A 189 10.54 -3.09 16.13
C ILE A 189 9.87 -4.27 15.44
N LYS A 190 10.57 -4.94 14.51
CA LYS A 190 10.07 -6.11 13.78
C LYS A 190 11.13 -7.21 13.66
N PRO A 191 10.75 -8.49 13.49
CA PRO A 191 11.68 -9.55 13.16
C PRO A 191 12.29 -9.32 11.78
N VAL A 192 13.61 -9.53 11.68
CA VAL A 192 14.40 -9.31 10.46
C VAL A 192 15.22 -10.53 10.11
N TYR A 193 15.53 -10.61 8.82
CA TYR A 193 16.36 -11.63 8.21
C TYR A 193 17.49 -10.96 7.45
N ASN A 194 18.67 -11.56 7.48
CA ASN A 194 19.81 -11.17 6.69
C ASN A 194 19.84 -11.98 5.39
N LEU A 195 19.67 -11.29 4.26
CA LEU A 195 19.85 -11.87 2.93
C LEU A 195 21.26 -11.54 2.44
N THR A 196 22.02 -12.56 2.03
CA THR A 196 23.36 -12.39 1.44
C THR A 196 23.41 -12.96 0.02
N THR A 197 24.02 -12.22 -0.90
CA THR A 197 24.17 -12.56 -2.32
C THR A 197 25.57 -13.08 -2.65
N ARG A 198 25.75 -13.68 -3.82
CA ARG A 198 27.02 -14.27 -4.28
C ARG A 198 28.13 -13.25 -4.44
N LEU A 199 27.83 -12.02 -4.83
CA LEU A 199 28.83 -10.94 -4.90
C LEU A 199 29.08 -10.26 -3.53
N GLY A 200 28.56 -10.83 -2.43
CA GLY A 200 28.82 -10.36 -1.07
C GLY A 200 27.97 -9.18 -0.63
N ARG A 201 26.93 -8.79 -1.39
CA ARG A 201 25.96 -7.80 -0.90
C ARG A 201 25.08 -8.46 0.15
N SER A 202 24.83 -7.74 1.24
CA SER A 202 23.96 -8.19 2.31
C SER A 202 22.96 -7.09 2.65
N ILE A 203 21.72 -7.48 2.96
CA ILE A 203 20.67 -6.56 3.40
C ILE A 203 19.81 -7.23 4.47
N ARG A 204 19.45 -6.45 5.50
CA ARG A 204 18.58 -6.91 6.58
C ARG A 204 17.19 -6.32 6.40
N ALA A 205 16.19 -7.19 6.34
CA ALA A 205 14.82 -6.81 6.02
C ALA A 205 13.80 -7.69 6.73
N THR A 206 12.55 -7.24 6.82
CA THR A 206 11.45 -8.08 7.33
C THR A 206 11.08 -9.18 6.33
N GLY A 207 10.50 -10.29 6.82
CA GLY A 207 10.15 -11.44 5.95
C GLY A 207 9.23 -11.08 4.77
N ASN A 208 8.32 -10.14 4.96
CA ASN A 208 7.42 -9.65 3.90
C ASN A 208 8.06 -8.60 2.96
N HIS A 209 9.34 -8.23 3.15
CA HIS A 209 10.02 -7.29 2.27
C HIS A 209 10.30 -7.93 0.92
N LYS A 210 10.00 -7.22 -0.17
CA LYS A 210 10.10 -7.77 -1.52
C LYS A 210 11.37 -7.37 -2.23
N PHE A 211 11.90 -8.33 -2.97
CA PHE A 211 13.05 -8.18 -3.86
C PHE A 211 12.64 -8.55 -5.26
N LEU A 212 13.17 -7.83 -6.25
CA LEU A 212 12.86 -8.10 -7.64
C LEU A 212 13.65 -9.34 -8.09
N THR A 213 12.95 -10.38 -8.52
CA THR A 213 13.52 -11.58 -9.12
C THR A 213 13.27 -11.60 -10.63
N ILE A 214 13.86 -12.57 -11.33
CA ILE A 214 13.62 -12.78 -12.77
C ILE A 214 12.12 -13.00 -13.06
N CYS A 215 11.39 -13.61 -12.12
CA CYS A 215 9.96 -13.88 -12.22
C CYS A 215 9.09 -12.77 -11.60
N GLY A 216 9.67 -11.62 -11.25
CA GLY A 216 8.98 -10.51 -10.61
C GLY A 216 9.25 -10.39 -9.11
N TRP A 217 8.47 -9.57 -8.42
CA TRP A 217 8.70 -9.24 -7.01
C TRP A 217 8.27 -10.38 -6.08
N LYS A 218 9.22 -10.90 -5.30
CA LYS A 218 9.04 -12.01 -4.36
C LYS A 218 9.40 -11.59 -2.93
N ARG A 219 8.69 -12.09 -1.92
CA ARG A 219 8.95 -11.74 -0.51
C ARG A 219 10.21 -12.45 -0.01
N LEU A 220 10.90 -11.84 0.95
CA LEU A 220 12.09 -12.42 1.55
C LEU A 220 11.82 -13.82 2.12
N ASP A 221 10.68 -14.02 2.78
CA ASP A 221 10.27 -15.29 3.37
C ASP A 221 9.85 -16.37 2.34
N GLU A 222 9.74 -16.00 1.07
CA GLU A 222 9.47 -16.93 -0.04
C GLU A 222 10.76 -17.24 -0.84
N LEU A 223 11.80 -16.42 -0.69
CA LEU A 223 13.05 -16.58 -1.43
C LEU A 223 13.82 -17.81 -0.97
N THR A 224 14.55 -18.39 -1.92
CA THR A 224 15.41 -19.56 -1.74
C THR A 224 16.79 -19.28 -2.32
N THR A 225 17.77 -20.14 -2.04
CA THR A 225 19.12 -20.05 -2.62
C THR A 225 19.17 -20.27 -4.14
N ASP A 226 18.07 -20.76 -4.73
CA ASP A 226 17.95 -20.95 -6.17
C ASP A 226 17.47 -19.67 -6.88
N ASP A 227 16.97 -18.68 -6.12
CA ASP A 227 16.50 -17.42 -6.67
C ASP A 227 17.65 -16.45 -6.96
N TYR A 228 17.43 -15.60 -7.97
CA TYR A 228 18.30 -14.49 -8.32
C TYR A 228 17.56 -13.18 -8.11
N ILE A 229 18.22 -12.20 -7.49
CA ILE A 229 17.64 -10.89 -7.23
C ILE A 229 18.35 -9.79 -8.02
N ALA A 230 17.59 -8.75 -8.32
CA ALA A 230 18.04 -7.59 -9.07
C ALA A 230 18.98 -6.72 -8.23
N VAL A 231 20.18 -6.51 -8.72
CA VAL A 231 21.18 -5.60 -8.15
C VAL A 231 21.70 -4.64 -9.22
N PRO A 232 22.09 -3.40 -8.88
CA PRO A 232 22.75 -2.50 -9.82
C PRO A 232 24.06 -3.08 -10.35
N ARG A 233 24.29 -2.99 -11.68
CA ARG A 233 25.55 -3.36 -12.34
C ARG A 233 26.70 -2.41 -12.06
N VAL A 234 26.42 -1.12 -11.95
CA VAL A 234 27.41 -0.06 -11.74
C VAL A 234 26.85 0.91 -10.71
N LEU A 235 27.67 1.29 -9.72
CA LEU A 235 27.35 2.35 -8.78
C LEU A 235 28.39 3.47 -8.86
N PRO A 236 28.00 4.76 -8.82
CA PRO A 236 28.93 5.87 -9.01
C PRO A 236 29.95 6.13 -7.88
N SER A 237 30.01 5.34 -6.80
CA SER A 237 30.80 5.71 -5.60
C SER A 237 31.61 4.60 -4.92
N ALA A 238 31.72 3.39 -5.47
CA ALA A 238 32.64 2.41 -4.92
C ALA A 238 34.02 2.55 -5.60
N SER A 239 35.03 2.97 -4.84
CA SER A 239 36.47 2.91 -5.19
C SER A 239 37.00 1.47 -5.40
N THR A 240 36.10 0.50 -5.54
CA THR A 240 36.38 -0.88 -5.87
C THR A 240 35.44 -1.25 -7.01
N GLN A 241 36.00 -1.47 -8.21
CA GLN A 241 35.28 -2.13 -9.29
C GLN A 241 34.66 -3.40 -8.72
N THR A 242 33.33 -3.52 -8.78
CA THR A 242 32.62 -4.73 -8.33
C THR A 242 32.79 -5.91 -9.31
N MET A 243 33.72 -5.78 -10.27
CA MET A 243 34.19 -6.86 -11.11
C MET A 243 35.69 -7.04 -10.92
N THR A 244 36.08 -7.95 -10.03
CA THR A 244 37.36 -8.62 -10.20
C THR A 244 37.30 -9.43 -11.50
N HIS A 245 38.30 -9.26 -12.35
CA HIS A 245 38.51 -9.93 -13.64
C HIS A 245 38.72 -11.46 -13.55
N LEU A 246 38.04 -12.15 -12.63
CA LEU A 246 38.28 -13.56 -12.29
C LEU A 246 36.96 -14.28 -12.00
N HIS A 247 36.23 -14.70 -13.05
CA HIS A 247 35.83 -16.11 -13.18
C HIS A 247 35.10 -16.40 -14.50
N THR A 248 35.46 -17.56 -15.02
CA THR A 248 35.30 -18.18 -16.35
C THR A 248 33.90 -18.71 -16.69
N GLN A 249 32.81 -18.21 -16.09
CA GLN A 249 31.50 -18.89 -16.25
C GLN A 249 30.29 -18.04 -16.68
N ASN A 250 30.38 -16.72 -16.91
CA ASN A 250 29.21 -15.93 -17.33
C ASN A 250 29.43 -15.09 -18.60
N VAL A 251 28.32 -14.91 -19.34
CA VAL A 251 28.22 -14.26 -20.65
C VAL A 251 28.52 -12.76 -20.52
N SER A 252 29.56 -12.28 -21.20
CA SER A 252 29.91 -10.84 -21.27
C SER A 252 28.89 -10.05 -22.11
N ARG A 253 28.83 -8.71 -21.96
CA ARG A 253 27.95 -7.83 -22.77
C ARG A 253 28.00 -8.16 -24.27
N GLY A 254 29.21 -8.31 -24.81
CA GLY A 254 29.42 -8.67 -26.21
C GLY A 254 28.88 -10.04 -26.58
N ARG A 255 28.95 -11.04 -25.69
CA ARG A 255 28.37 -12.37 -25.95
C ARG A 255 26.84 -12.39 -25.79
N ALA A 256 26.28 -11.64 -24.84
CA ALA A 256 24.82 -11.55 -24.67
C ALA A 256 24.18 -10.84 -25.86
N GLN A 257 24.81 -9.78 -26.35
CA GLN A 257 24.37 -9.06 -27.55
C GLN A 257 24.51 -9.93 -28.81
N ALA A 258 25.63 -10.64 -28.97
CA ALA A 258 25.79 -11.59 -30.07
C ALA A 258 24.78 -12.76 -30.01
N LEU A 259 24.37 -13.22 -28.82
CA LEU A 259 23.33 -14.24 -28.67
C LEU A 259 21.93 -13.68 -28.99
N ALA A 260 21.65 -12.44 -28.57
CA ALA A 260 20.37 -11.77 -28.80
C ALA A 260 20.10 -11.55 -30.30
N GLU A 261 21.14 -11.18 -31.06
CA GLU A 261 21.05 -11.00 -32.52
C GLU A 261 20.72 -12.31 -33.27
N VAL A 262 21.07 -13.45 -32.69
CA VAL A 262 20.89 -14.79 -33.29
C VAL A 262 19.57 -15.44 -32.84
N VAL A 263 19.09 -15.15 -31.64
CA VAL A 263 17.93 -15.81 -31.02
C VAL A 263 16.79 -14.80 -30.80
N GLN A 264 16.04 -14.49 -31.86
CA GLN A 264 14.77 -13.77 -31.76
C GLN A 264 13.58 -14.74 -31.59
N PRO A 265 12.54 -14.42 -30.79
CA PRO A 265 12.37 -13.31 -29.84
C PRO A 265 12.51 -13.83 -28.38
N CYS A 266 13.51 -13.36 -27.63
CA CYS A 266 13.81 -13.88 -26.28
C CYS A 266 14.22 -12.74 -25.31
N PRO A 267 13.98 -12.84 -23.98
CA PRO A 267 14.36 -11.85 -22.95
C PRO A 267 15.86 -11.48 -22.82
N ILE A 268 16.71 -11.98 -23.73
CA ILE A 268 18.18 -11.83 -23.69
C ILE A 268 18.66 -10.43 -24.10
N GLU A 269 17.89 -9.67 -24.90
CA GLU A 269 18.25 -8.27 -25.24
C GLU A 269 18.35 -7.39 -23.98
N ASN A 270 17.48 -7.59 -23.00
CA ASN A 270 17.51 -6.86 -21.72
C ASN A 270 18.78 -7.17 -20.91
N LEU A 271 19.38 -8.37 -21.05
CA LEU A 271 20.60 -8.73 -20.33
C LEU A 271 21.84 -7.98 -20.82
N ALA A 272 21.83 -7.47 -22.06
CA ALA A 272 22.94 -6.74 -22.66
C ALA A 272 22.91 -5.24 -22.34
N THR A 273 21.71 -4.64 -22.32
CA THR A 273 21.52 -3.18 -22.20
C THR A 273 21.06 -2.70 -20.82
N SER A 274 20.52 -3.57 -19.96
CA SER A 274 20.01 -3.20 -18.64
C SER A 274 21.12 -2.77 -17.66
N ASP A 275 20.74 -1.89 -16.73
CA ASP A 275 21.57 -1.52 -15.56
C ASP A 275 21.45 -2.55 -14.41
N VAL A 276 20.67 -3.62 -14.59
CA VAL A 276 20.40 -4.67 -13.60
C VAL A 276 21.25 -5.90 -13.86
N TYR A 277 21.88 -6.39 -12.80
CA TYR A 277 22.52 -7.70 -12.72
C TYR A 277 21.66 -8.62 -11.86
N TRP A 278 21.57 -9.89 -12.25
CA TRP A 278 20.87 -10.92 -11.47
C TRP A 278 21.88 -11.65 -10.61
N ASP A 279 21.89 -11.34 -9.31
CA ASP A 279 22.82 -11.92 -8.36
C ASP A 279 22.15 -13.06 -7.59
N GLY A 280 22.86 -14.18 -7.43
CA GLY A 280 22.31 -15.37 -6.77
C GLY A 280 22.31 -15.22 -5.26
N ILE A 281 21.27 -15.70 -4.59
CA ILE A 281 21.19 -15.71 -3.13
C ILE A 281 22.06 -16.85 -2.57
N VAL A 282 22.87 -16.56 -1.55
CA VAL A 282 23.73 -17.54 -0.87
C VAL A 282 23.17 -17.93 0.50
N SER A 283 22.60 -16.98 1.25
CA SER A 283 21.98 -17.26 2.54
C SER A 283 20.84 -16.31 2.86
N ILE A 284 19.89 -16.82 3.63
CA ILE A 284 18.80 -16.06 4.26
C ILE A 284 18.70 -16.56 5.72
N GLU A 285 19.06 -15.72 6.68
CA GLU A 285 19.18 -16.11 8.09
C GLU A 285 18.34 -15.18 8.97
N ALA A 286 17.59 -15.74 9.93
CA ALA A 286 16.86 -14.93 10.91
C ALA A 286 17.84 -14.28 11.90
N GLU A 287 17.73 -12.97 12.12
CA GLU A 287 18.68 -12.18 12.93
C GLU A 287 18.04 -11.53 14.18
N GLY A 288 16.81 -11.94 14.52
CA GLY A 288 16.07 -11.42 15.67
C GLY A 288 15.22 -10.20 15.33
N THR A 289 14.97 -9.33 16.30
CA THR A 289 14.10 -8.15 16.16
C THR A 289 14.89 -6.85 16.30
N THR A 290 14.62 -5.88 15.44
CA THR A 290 15.25 -4.54 15.53
C THR A 290 14.31 -3.47 14.97
N ASP A 291 14.66 -2.20 15.18
CA ASP A 291 13.96 -1.07 14.58
C ASP A 291 14.09 -1.12 13.05
N VAL A 292 12.94 -1.11 12.39
CA VAL A 292 12.86 -1.14 10.93
C VAL A 292 12.23 0.13 10.38
N TYR A 293 12.66 0.48 9.18
CA TYR A 293 12.42 1.74 8.53
C TYR A 293 12.01 1.48 7.09
N ASP A 294 11.42 2.49 6.47
CA ASP A 294 11.06 2.42 5.07
C ASP A 294 11.10 3.80 4.42
N LEU A 295 11.22 3.80 3.09
CA LEU A 295 11.24 4.97 2.25
C LEU A 295 10.01 5.02 1.37
N THR A 296 9.70 6.22 0.92
CA THR A 296 8.62 6.51 0.00
C THR A 296 9.16 7.13 -1.27
N VAL A 297 9.06 6.43 -2.39
CA VAL A 297 9.47 6.85 -3.73
C VAL A 297 8.25 6.82 -4.66
N PRO A 298 7.59 7.97 -4.87
CA PRO A 298 6.46 8.07 -5.80
C PRO A 298 6.86 7.70 -7.23
N GLY A 299 5.91 7.15 -8.00
CA GLY A 299 6.11 6.78 -9.40
C GLY A 299 6.74 5.40 -9.58
N LEU A 300 8.05 5.28 -9.38
CA LEU A 300 8.81 4.04 -9.66
C LEU A 300 8.59 2.94 -8.60
N SER A 301 8.16 3.31 -7.39
CA SER A 301 7.78 2.36 -6.32
C SER A 301 8.87 1.34 -5.94
N ASN A 302 10.14 1.69 -6.10
CA ASN A 302 11.28 0.92 -5.62
C ASN A 302 12.46 1.85 -5.36
N PHE A 303 13.51 1.34 -4.71
CA PHE A 303 14.75 2.07 -4.48
C PHE A 303 15.93 1.11 -4.31
N VAL A 304 17.14 1.62 -4.45
CA VAL A 304 18.38 0.88 -4.19
C VAL A 304 18.82 1.06 -2.74
N SER A 305 19.04 -0.05 -2.04
CA SER A 305 19.57 -0.09 -0.67
C SER A 305 20.56 -1.22 -0.51
N ASN A 306 21.71 -1.00 0.15
CA ASN A 306 22.83 -1.95 0.21
C ASN A 306 23.20 -2.55 -1.16
N ASN A 307 23.05 -1.75 -2.22
CA ASN A 307 23.28 -2.15 -3.60
C ASN A 307 22.34 -3.27 -4.08
N ILE A 308 21.13 -3.35 -3.53
CA ILE A 308 20.07 -4.29 -3.89
C ILE A 308 18.80 -3.48 -4.20
N ILE A 309 18.03 -3.89 -5.21
CA ILE A 309 16.77 -3.23 -5.57
C ILE A 309 15.64 -3.75 -4.68
N ALA A 310 15.06 -2.83 -3.91
CA ALA A 310 14.06 -3.06 -2.86
C ALA A 310 12.72 -2.42 -3.24
N HIS A 311 11.61 -3.10 -2.97
CA HIS A 311 10.26 -2.59 -3.25
C HIS A 311 9.85 -1.49 -2.27
N ASN A 312 9.07 -0.50 -2.71
CA ASN A 312 8.52 0.55 -1.86
C ASN A 312 7.19 0.14 -1.18
N SER A 313 6.74 0.89 -0.18
CA SER A 313 5.41 0.73 0.38
C SER A 313 4.27 1.14 -0.56
N ILE A 314 3.13 0.45 -0.46
CA ILE A 314 1.92 0.61 -1.31
C ILE A 314 1.14 1.89 -1.00
N GLU A 315 1.45 2.54 0.12
CA GLU A 315 0.71 3.68 0.68
C GLU A 315 0.65 4.92 -0.23
N GLN A 316 1.38 4.95 -1.35
CA GLN A 316 1.67 6.16 -2.10
C GLN A 316 0.47 6.82 -2.78
N ASP A 317 -0.45 6.02 -3.33
CA ASP A 317 -1.38 6.54 -4.33
C ASP A 317 -2.58 7.27 -3.72
N ALA A 318 -2.91 6.99 -2.45
CA ALA A 318 -3.96 7.70 -1.73
C ALA A 318 -3.54 9.13 -1.36
N ASP A 319 -4.44 10.10 -1.57
CA ASP A 319 -4.24 11.48 -1.08
C ASP A 319 -4.49 11.58 0.42
N ILE A 320 -5.47 10.83 0.91
CA ILE A 320 -5.89 10.76 2.31
C ILE A 320 -6.02 9.29 2.68
N VAL A 321 -5.49 8.93 3.84
CA VAL A 321 -5.68 7.62 4.46
C VAL A 321 -6.32 7.83 5.82
N MET A 322 -7.44 7.14 6.03
CA MET A 322 -8.20 7.18 7.27
C MET A 322 -8.42 5.77 7.79
N PHE A 323 -8.27 5.59 9.09
CA PHE A 323 -8.65 4.36 9.77
C PHE A 323 -9.89 4.57 10.62
N LEU A 324 -10.73 3.55 10.70
CA LEU A 324 -11.82 3.48 11.67
C LEU A 324 -11.38 2.59 12.83
N TYR A 325 -11.35 3.15 14.04
CA TYR A 325 -11.04 2.42 15.27
C TYR A 325 -12.21 2.52 16.26
N ARG A 326 -12.54 1.40 16.92
CA ARG A 326 -13.55 1.35 17.97
C ARG A 326 -13.00 0.55 19.14
N ASP A 327 -12.77 1.22 20.27
CA ASP A 327 -12.14 0.61 21.45
C ASP A 327 -12.97 -0.56 22.01
N VAL A 328 -14.29 -0.42 22.01
CA VAL A 328 -15.24 -1.45 22.49
C VAL A 328 -15.10 -2.80 21.77
N VAL A 329 -14.53 -2.83 20.56
CA VAL A 329 -14.31 -4.08 19.81
C VAL A 329 -13.21 -4.92 20.45
N TYR A 330 -12.27 -4.29 21.15
CA TYR A 330 -11.10 -4.94 21.74
C TYR A 330 -11.10 -4.88 23.27
N ASN A 331 -11.85 -3.93 23.85
CA ASN A 331 -11.96 -3.69 25.27
C ASN A 331 -13.43 -3.51 25.66
N GLU A 332 -14.05 -4.59 26.15
CA GLU A 332 -15.46 -4.55 26.57
C GLU A 332 -15.71 -3.62 27.78
N ALA A 333 -14.66 -3.35 28.59
CA ALA A 333 -14.74 -2.51 29.78
C ALA A 333 -14.48 -1.01 29.48
N THR A 334 -14.50 -0.60 28.21
CA THR A 334 -14.23 0.79 27.82
C THR A 334 -15.26 1.76 28.40
N GLU A 335 -14.80 2.92 28.86
CA GLU A 335 -15.66 4.00 29.38
C GLU A 335 -16.55 4.61 28.29
N PHE A 336 -16.16 4.46 27.01
CA PHE A 336 -16.84 5.07 25.88
C PHE A 336 -17.28 4.03 24.82
N PRO A 337 -18.26 3.16 25.11
CA PRO A 337 -18.64 2.04 24.24
C PRO A 337 -19.21 2.47 22.87
N ASN A 338 -19.79 3.66 22.81
CA ASN A 338 -20.33 4.24 21.58
C ASN A 338 -19.32 5.13 20.84
N ARG A 339 -18.07 5.23 21.29
CA ARG A 339 -17.06 6.04 20.60
C ARG A 339 -16.47 5.29 19.40
N ALA A 340 -16.33 6.01 18.29
CA ALA A 340 -15.57 5.58 17.13
C ALA A 340 -14.58 6.69 16.73
N ASP A 341 -13.31 6.33 16.62
CA ASP A 341 -12.26 7.26 16.20
C ASP A 341 -12.01 7.07 14.69
N ILE A 342 -12.05 8.18 13.93
CA ILE A 342 -11.49 8.28 12.59
C ILE A 342 -10.07 8.81 12.73
N LEU A 343 -9.07 7.98 12.42
CA LEU A 343 -7.66 8.34 12.49
C LEU A 343 -7.19 8.74 11.09
N ILE A 344 -7.02 10.04 10.84
CA ILE A 344 -6.41 10.57 9.62
C ILE A 344 -4.91 10.38 9.75
N SER A 345 -4.40 9.30 9.16
CA SER A 345 -3.00 8.89 9.23
C SER A 345 -2.14 9.46 8.11
N LYS A 346 -2.77 9.80 6.97
CA LYS A 346 -2.13 10.51 5.85
C LYS A 346 -3.08 11.56 5.31
N HIS A 347 -2.55 12.75 5.03
CA HIS A 347 -3.26 13.80 4.32
C HIS A 347 -2.25 14.64 3.51
N ARG A 348 -2.30 14.57 2.17
CA ARG A 348 -1.34 15.30 1.30
C ARG A 348 -1.44 16.83 1.44
N ASN A 349 -2.66 17.35 1.58
CA ASN A 349 -2.94 18.80 1.56
C ASN A 349 -3.51 19.35 2.88
N GLY A 350 -3.16 18.80 4.04
CA GLY A 350 -3.85 19.12 5.29
C GLY A 350 -3.34 18.32 6.49
N PRO A 351 -3.87 18.60 7.70
CA PRO A 351 -3.37 17.98 8.93
C PRO A 351 -3.82 16.52 9.08
N THR A 352 -2.97 15.72 9.70
CA THR A 352 -3.33 14.43 10.29
C THR A 352 -3.90 14.62 11.69
N GLY A 353 -4.66 13.65 12.19
CA GLY A 353 -5.25 13.73 13.51
C GLY A 353 -6.36 12.71 13.76
N THR A 354 -7.00 12.82 14.91
CA THR A 354 -8.10 11.94 15.31
C THR A 354 -9.39 12.73 15.40
N ILE A 355 -10.43 12.23 14.73
CA ILE A 355 -11.79 12.75 14.84
C ILE A 355 -12.61 11.71 15.59
N SER A 356 -13.15 12.10 16.75
CA SER A 356 -14.01 11.24 17.55
C SER A 356 -15.47 11.42 17.12
N LEU A 357 -16.14 10.30 16.85
CA LEU A 357 -17.55 10.22 16.47
C LEU A 357 -18.32 9.37 17.50
N HIS A 358 -19.62 9.63 17.61
CA HIS A 358 -20.55 8.76 18.29
C HIS A 358 -21.15 7.76 17.28
N PHE A 359 -21.04 6.47 17.58
CA PHE A 359 -21.57 5.38 16.78
C PHE A 359 -22.82 4.80 17.44
N GLU A 360 -23.96 4.94 16.77
CA GLU A 360 -25.23 4.38 17.19
C GLU A 360 -25.46 3.01 16.52
N ASN A 361 -25.22 1.94 17.29
CA ASN A 361 -25.25 0.56 16.78
C ASN A 361 -26.61 0.14 16.21
N SER A 362 -27.71 0.57 16.84
CA SER A 362 -29.09 0.26 16.41
C SER A 362 -29.40 0.75 14.98
N LEU A 363 -28.78 1.88 14.59
CA LEU A 363 -28.98 2.55 13.31
C LEU A 363 -27.80 2.35 12.35
N THR A 364 -26.67 1.81 12.82
CA THR A 364 -25.41 1.76 12.06
C THR A 364 -25.00 3.16 11.59
N LYS A 365 -25.12 4.16 12.48
CA LYS A 365 -24.96 5.58 12.15
C LYS A 365 -23.82 6.20 12.94
N PHE A 366 -23.02 7.03 12.27
CA PHE A 366 -22.05 7.91 12.92
C PHE A 366 -22.64 9.32 13.05
N THR A 367 -22.43 9.97 14.18
CA THR A 367 -22.80 11.36 14.46
C THR A 367 -21.66 12.06 15.17
N ASP A 368 -21.64 13.40 15.15
CA ASP A 368 -20.63 14.16 15.89
C ASP A 368 -20.64 13.80 17.37
N ALA A 369 -19.46 13.51 17.93
CA ALA A 369 -19.33 13.30 19.36
C ALA A 369 -19.48 14.64 20.09
N LYS A 370 -20.46 14.76 20.96
CA LYS A 370 -20.57 15.88 21.91
C LYS A 370 -19.97 15.46 23.25
N THR A 371 -18.98 16.20 23.73
CA THR A 371 -18.43 16.02 25.08
C THR A 371 -19.28 16.82 26.07
N GLN A 372 -19.84 16.16 27.08
CA GLN A 372 -20.42 16.83 28.24
C GLN A 372 -19.56 16.52 29.47
N THR A 373 -18.97 17.55 30.06
CA THR A 373 -18.29 17.44 31.35
C THR A 373 -19.34 17.56 32.45
N ILE A 374 -19.55 16.49 33.22
CA ILE A 374 -20.44 16.50 34.38
C ILE A 374 -19.56 16.63 35.61
N ASP A 375 -19.76 17.72 36.37
CA ASP A 375 -19.09 17.88 37.66
C ASP A 375 -19.78 17.01 38.72
N LEU A 376 -19.11 15.92 39.08
CA LEU A 376 -19.57 14.95 40.06
C LEU A 376 -19.63 15.53 41.49
N GLY A 377 -19.07 16.71 41.74
CA GLY A 377 -19.17 17.40 43.03
C GLY A 377 -20.52 18.09 43.30
N SER A 378 -21.43 18.07 42.32
CA SER A 378 -22.74 18.74 42.39
C SER A 378 -23.96 17.79 42.41
N LEU A 379 -23.72 16.48 42.53
CA LEU A 379 -24.74 15.43 42.65
C LEU A 379 -25.04 15.04 44.10
#